data_AF-A0A432SMF2-F1
#
_entry.id   AF-A0A432SMF2-F1
#
_cell.length_a   1.000
_cell.length_b   1.000
_cell.length_c   1.000
_cell.angle_alpha   90.00
_cell.angle_beta   90.00
_cell.angle_gamma   90.00
#
_symmetry.space_group_name_H-M   'P 1'
#
loop_
_entity.id
_entity.type
_entity.pdbx_description
1 polymer ?
#
loop_
_entity_poly.entity_id
_entity_poly.type
_entity_poly.pdbx_seq_one_letter_code
_entity_poly.pdbx_strand_id
1 'polypeptide(L)'
;SKVFGIEQKYKRLEEGMLIVVNYSNTKVALFVDDFLNQEQIVVKSLEKNYKKIKGIGATTIRGDGSIGLILDVAGIVDMNKDPKA
;
A
#
# COMPACT_ATOMS: atom_id res chain seq x y z
N SER A 1 2.35 2.91 -8.13
CA SER A 1 3.22 2.30 -9.16
C SER A 1 4.69 2.57 -8.95
N LYS A 2 5.15 3.82 -9.04
CA LYS A 2 6.58 4.17 -9.06
C LYS A 2 7.38 3.64 -7.86
N VAL A 3 6.77 3.67 -6.67
CA VAL A 3 7.39 3.19 -5.41
C VAL A 3 7.54 1.66 -5.37
N PHE A 4 6.64 0.92 -6.00
CA PHE A 4 6.56 -0.55 -5.90
C PHE A 4 6.83 -1.28 -7.22
N GLY A 5 7.15 -0.56 -8.29
CA GLY A 5 7.42 -1.15 -9.61
C GLY A 5 6.22 -1.84 -10.27
N ILE A 6 4.99 -1.53 -9.84
CA ILE A 6 3.77 -2.14 -10.39
C ILE A 6 3.20 -1.37 -11.57
N GLU A 7 2.64 -2.08 -12.54
CA GLU A 7 1.85 -1.50 -13.63
C GLU A 7 0.53 -0.94 -13.09
N GLN A 8 0.10 0.21 -13.62
CA GLN A 8 -1.18 0.83 -13.25
C GLN A 8 -2.21 0.54 -14.31
N LYS A 9 -3.42 0.21 -13.88
CA LYS A 9 -4.56 0.10 -14.79
C LYS A 9 -4.98 1.48 -15.28
N TYR A 10 -5.03 2.46 -14.39
CA TYR A 10 -5.38 3.85 -14.74
C TYR A 10 -4.19 4.79 -14.54
N LYS A 11 -4.02 5.73 -15.48
CA LYS A 11 -2.99 6.78 -15.40
C LYS A 11 -3.57 8.16 -15.16
N ARG A 12 -4.83 8.38 -15.58
CA ARG A 12 -5.52 9.64 -15.39
C ARG A 12 -6.29 9.61 -14.08
N LEU A 13 -6.25 10.71 -13.33
CA LEU A 13 -6.83 10.76 -11.99
C LEU A 13 -8.34 10.58 -12.01
N GLU A 14 -9.00 11.03 -13.08
CA GLU A 14 -10.45 10.90 -13.28
C GLU A 14 -10.93 9.45 -13.54
N GLU A 15 -10.00 8.52 -13.81
CA GLU A 15 -10.32 7.11 -14.09
C GLU A 15 -10.14 6.19 -12.88
N GLY A 16 -9.50 6.68 -11.82
CA GLY A 16 -9.27 5.92 -10.59
C GLY A 16 -9.83 6.63 -9.37
N MET A 17 -9.29 6.30 -8.19
CA MET A 17 -9.75 6.84 -6.93
C MET A 17 -8.60 7.34 -6.07
N LEU A 18 -8.84 8.39 -5.29
CA LEU A 18 -7.91 8.91 -4.30
C LEU A 18 -8.35 8.53 -2.89
N ILE A 19 -7.52 7.77 -2.19
CA ILE A 19 -7.67 7.51 -0.75
C ILE A 19 -6.87 8.57 0.00
N VAL A 20 -7.56 9.44 0.73
CA VAL A 20 -6.92 10.47 1.56
C VAL A 20 -6.67 9.91 2.95
N VAL A 21 -5.40 9.90 3.36
CA VAL A 21 -4.95 9.45 4.67
C VAL A 21 -4.27 10.61 5.41
N ASN A 22 -4.50 10.68 6.72
CA ASN A 22 -3.79 11.61 7.58
C ASN A 22 -2.51 10.96 8.08
N TYR A 23 -1.38 11.61 7.87
CA TYR A 23 -0.09 11.21 8.43
C TYR A 23 0.55 12.40 9.12
N SER A 24 0.63 12.34 10.46
CA SER A 24 1.02 13.49 11.30
C SER A 24 0.15 14.72 10.94
N ASN A 25 0.75 15.88 10.69
CA ASN A 25 0.06 17.10 10.27
C ASN A 25 -0.09 17.24 8.74
N THR A 26 0.18 16.18 7.97
CA THR A 26 0.10 16.20 6.51
C THR A 26 -1.02 15.30 6.01
N LYS A 27 -1.79 15.78 5.03
CA LYS A 27 -2.71 14.94 4.25
C LYS A 27 -1.97 14.35 3.06
N VAL A 28 -2.11 13.05 2.87
CA VAL A 28 -1.53 12.31 1.76
C VAL A 28 -2.65 11.66 0.98
N ALA A 29 -2.58 11.72 -0.35
CA ALA A 29 -3.53 11.05 -1.22
C ALA A 29 -2.84 9.88 -1.93
N LEU A 30 -3.39 8.68 -1.78
CA LEU A 30 -2.97 7.49 -2.51
C LEU A 30 -3.89 7.31 -3.72
N PHE A 31 -3.33 7.35 -4.92
CA PHE A 31 -4.05 7.01 -6.13
C PHE A 31 -4.10 5.49 -6.30
N VAL A 32 -5.31 4.94 -6.33
CA VAL A 32 -5.59 3.51 -6.41
C VAL A 32 -6.52 3.24 -7.59
N ASP A 33 -6.40 2.05 -8.16
CA ASP A 33 -7.24 1.65 -9.29
C ASP A 33 -8.68 1.37 -8.84
N ASP A 34 -8.86 0.70 -7.69
CA ASP A 34 -10.16 0.31 -7.17
C ASP A 34 -10.17 0.32 -5.62
N PHE A 35 -11.35 0.54 -5.04
CA PHE A 35 -11.63 0.30 -3.62
C PHE A 35 -12.46 -0.96 -3.48
N LEU A 36 -11.91 -1.96 -2.82
CA LEU A 36 -12.70 -3.12 -2.41
C LEU A 36 -13.41 -2.83 -1.08
N ASN A 37 -14.32 -3.73 -0.71
CA ASN A 37 -15.03 -3.63 0.56
C ASN A 37 -14.09 -3.74 1.77
N GLN A 38 -14.53 -3.20 2.91
CA GLN A 38 -13.84 -3.40 4.18
C GLN A 38 -14.02 -4.85 4.64
N GLU A 39 -12.94 -5.62 4.64
CA GLU A 39 -12.91 -7.02 5.09
C GLU A 39 -12.17 -7.14 6.43
N GLN A 40 -12.63 -8.06 7.29
CA GLN A 40 -11.87 -8.45 8.47
C GLN A 40 -10.74 -9.40 8.05
N ILE A 41 -9.49 -8.97 8.28
CA ILE A 41 -8.32 -9.74 7.90
C ILE A 41 -7.59 -10.30 9.13
N VAL A 42 -7.01 -11.50 8.99
CA VAL A 42 -6.07 -12.04 9.97
C VAL A 42 -4.67 -11.60 9.56
N VAL A 43 -4.04 -10.73 10.35
CA VAL A 43 -2.68 -10.28 10.09
C VAL A 43 -1.71 -11.44 10.31
N LYS A 44 -0.90 -11.74 9.29
CA LYS A 44 0.22 -12.68 9.36
C LYS A 44 1.50 -11.87 9.30
N SER A 45 2.30 -11.98 10.35
CA SER A 45 3.57 -11.29 10.44
C SER A 45 4.52 -11.80 9.35
N LEU A 46 5.27 -10.88 8.74
CA LEU A 46 6.36 -11.17 7.80
C LEU A 46 7.56 -11.72 8.59
N GLU A 47 7.44 -12.90 9.18
CA GLU A 47 8.48 -13.44 10.09
C GLU A 47 9.55 -14.27 9.36
N LYS A 48 10.79 -14.09 9.83
CA LYS A 48 12.07 -14.80 9.59
C LYS A 48 12.51 -15.10 8.14
N ASN A 49 11.59 -15.31 7.21
CA ASN A 49 11.85 -15.76 5.84
C ASN A 49 11.77 -14.64 4.79
N TYR A 50 11.24 -13.47 5.16
CA TYR A 50 11.06 -12.35 4.23
C TYR A 50 11.82 -11.11 4.71
N LYS A 51 12.60 -10.51 3.79
CA LYS A 51 13.26 -9.23 4.05
C LYS A 51 12.20 -8.16 4.32
N LYS A 52 12.48 -7.24 5.24
CA LYS A 52 11.67 -6.03 5.40
C LYS A 52 11.71 -5.24 4.10
N ILE A 53 10.53 -4.99 3.52
CA ILE A 53 10.37 -4.16 2.33
C ILE A 53 9.80 -2.81 2.80
N LYS A 54 10.50 -1.72 2.47
CA LYS A 54 10.05 -0.37 2.83
C LYS A 54 8.66 -0.11 2.22
N GLY A 55 7.76 0.48 3.00
CA GLY A 55 6.38 0.72 2.58
C GLY A 55 5.42 -0.48 2.75
N ILE A 56 5.89 -1.64 3.22
CA ILE A 56 5.05 -2.79 3.57
C ILE A 56 5.16 -3.06 5.07
N GLY A 57 4.03 -2.95 5.78
CA GLY A 57 3.98 -3.19 7.22
C GLY A 57 3.77 -4.67 7.58
N ALA A 58 2.93 -5.37 6.83
CA ALA A 58 2.59 -6.77 7.10
C ALA A 58 1.94 -7.45 5.88
N THR A 59 1.60 -8.72 6.04
CA THR A 59 0.85 -9.51 5.06
C THR A 59 -0.39 -10.13 5.68
N THR A 60 -1.34 -10.53 4.85
CA THR A 60 -2.48 -11.32 5.27
C THR A 60 -2.76 -12.41 4.23
N ILE A 61 -3.39 -13.48 4.69
CA ILE A 61 -3.94 -14.52 3.82
C ILE A 61 -5.45 -14.36 3.91
N ARG A 62 -6.09 -14.08 2.77
CA ARG A 62 -7.54 -13.91 2.65
C ARG A 62 -8.23 -15.27 2.64
N GLY A 63 -9.55 -15.29 2.87
CA GLY A 63 -10.33 -16.54 2.94
C GLY A 63 -10.32 -17.36 1.64
N ASP A 64 -10.02 -16.72 0.51
CA ASP A 64 -9.85 -17.33 -0.82
C ASP A 64 -8.43 -17.86 -1.06
N GLY A 65 -7.52 -17.76 -0.07
CA GLY A 65 -6.13 -18.17 -0.18
C GLY A 65 -5.21 -17.14 -0.84
N SER A 66 -5.73 -16.00 -1.29
CA SER A 66 -4.90 -14.93 -1.86
C SER A 66 -4.10 -14.18 -0.80
N ILE A 67 -2.95 -13.63 -1.20
CA ILE A 67 -2.08 -12.83 -0.34
C ILE A 67 -2.46 -11.36 -0.45
N GLY A 68 -2.78 -10.74 0.67
CA GLY A 68 -2.92 -9.29 0.80
C GLY A 68 -1.68 -8.67 1.44
N LEU A 69 -1.31 -7.47 0.98
CA LEU A 69 -0.25 -6.66 1.60
C LEU A 69 -0.88 -5.54 2.42
N ILE A 70 -0.37 -5.35 3.64
CA ILE A 70 -0.73 -4.21 4.48
C ILE A 70 0.32 -3.13 4.25
N LEU A 71 -0.11 -2.00 3.68
CA LEU A 71 0.75 -0.88 3.34
C LEU A 71 1.11 -0.06 4.57
N ASP A 72 2.40 0.27 4.72
CA ASP A 72 2.88 1.26 5.68
C ASP A 72 2.89 2.64 5.00
N VAL A 73 1.87 3.44 5.29
CA VAL A 73 1.70 4.78 4.73
C VAL A 73 2.87 5.69 5.09
N ALA A 74 3.41 5.59 6.31
CA ALA A 74 4.54 6.41 6.74
C ALA A 74 5.77 6.11 5.88
N GLY A 75 6.12 4.83 5.76
CA GLY A 75 7.22 4.38 4.91
C GLY A 75 7.07 4.77 3.44
N ILE A 76 5.85 4.69 2.89
CA ILE A 76 5.55 5.11 1.51
C ILE A 76 5.77 6.61 1.31
N VAL A 77 5.32 7.43 2.26
CA VAL A 77 5.51 8.89 2.20
C VAL A 77 6.99 9.25 2.20
N ASP A 78 7.78 8.57 3.03
CA ASP A 78 9.23 8.77 3.08
C ASP A 78 9.93 8.34 1.79
N MET A 79 9.51 7.22 1.17
CA MET A 79 10.02 6.78 -0.15
C MET A 79 9.71 7.77 -1.26
N ASN A 80 8.58 8.47 -1.18
CA ASN A 80 8.22 9.48 -2.18
C ASN A 80 9.02 10.78 -2.02
N LYS A 81 9.42 11.12 -0.78
CA LYS A 81 10.26 12.29 -0.49
C LYS A 81 11.72 12.10 -0.90
N ASP A 82 12.23 10.87 -0.86
CA ASP A 82 13.59 10.53 -1.29
C ASP A 82 13.57 9.37 -2.31
N PRO A 83 13.59 9.66 -3.62
CA PRO A 83 13.48 8.66 -4.68
C PRO A 83 14.66 7.66 -4.76
N LYS A 84 15.69 7.81 -3.92
CA LYS A 84 16.89 6.95 -3.88
C LYS A 84 16.97 6.02 -2.66
N ALA A 85 15.95 6.00 -1.79
CA ALA A 85 15.96 5.23 -0.55
C ALA A 85 15.41 3.80 -0.68
#